data_AF-A0A3B5ZM61-F1
#
_entry.id   AF-A0A3B5ZM61-F1
#
_cell.length_a   1.000
_cell.length_b   1.000
_cell.length_c   1.000
_cell.angle_alpha   90.00
_cell.angle_beta   90.00
_cell.angle_gamma   90.00
#
_symmetry.space_group_name_H-M   'P 1'
#
loop_
_entity.id
_entity.type
_entity.pdbx_description
1 polymer ?
#
loop_
_entity_poly.entity_id
_entity_poly.type
_entity_poly.pdbx_seq_one_letter_code
_entity_poly.pdbx_strand_id
1 'polypeptide(L)'
;MESSAVADCLRDKCILITGSTGYLGKLLVEKILRVQPVVKKLYLLVRAPDATSAEQRVLSEVIGKDPFNLLREKYGITGFHNFIKEKVVPLAGDIVDGYLGLHNSRVHALSEEIDVIINVAETTNFFERFVP
;
A
#
# COMPACT_ATOMS: atom_id res chain seq x y z
N MET A 1 -17.83 17.20 9.31
CA MET A 1 -17.93 16.13 8.29
C MET A 1 -17.62 14.83 8.98
N GLU A 2 -18.60 13.92 9.02
CA GLU A 2 -18.54 12.62 9.69
C GLU A 2 -17.36 11.79 9.16
N SER A 3 -16.32 11.60 9.97
CA SER A 3 -15.17 10.74 9.62
C SER A 3 -15.55 9.26 9.50
N SER A 4 -16.70 8.87 10.05
CA SER A 4 -17.28 7.53 9.98
C SER A 4 -17.61 7.13 8.54
N ALA A 5 -18.26 8.00 7.77
CA ALA A 5 -18.70 7.70 6.41
C ALA A 5 -17.52 7.31 5.49
N VAL A 6 -16.39 8.01 5.57
CA VAL A 6 -15.21 7.71 4.75
C VAL A 6 -14.55 6.40 5.17
N ALA A 7 -14.45 6.13 6.48
CA ALA A 7 -13.90 4.87 6.97
C ALA A 7 -14.79 3.69 6.54
N ASP A 8 -16.11 3.85 6.58
CA ASP A 8 -17.07 2.83 6.17
C ASP A 8 -17.00 2.52 4.67
N CYS A 9 -16.67 3.50 3.82
CA CYS A 9 -16.44 3.25 2.40
C CYS A 9 -15.28 2.27 2.11
N LEU A 10 -14.33 2.13 3.04
CA LEU A 10 -13.16 1.24 2.91
C LEU A 10 -13.35 -0.12 3.57
N ARG A 11 -14.50 -0.33 4.22
CA ARG A 11 -14.83 -1.58 4.89
C ARG A 11 -14.94 -2.73 3.89
N ASP A 12 -14.31 -3.87 4.22
CA ASP A 12 -14.35 -5.10 3.40
C ASP A 12 -13.82 -4.92 1.96
N LYS A 13 -13.09 -3.83 1.69
CA LYS A 13 -12.54 -3.48 0.37
C LYS A 13 -11.13 -4.03 0.13
N CYS A 14 -10.86 -4.40 -1.10
CA CYS A 14 -9.50 -4.60 -1.62
C CYS A 14 -9.03 -3.31 -2.31
N ILE A 15 -7.91 -2.76 -1.84
CA ILE A 15 -7.43 -1.43 -2.25
C ILE A 15 -6.04 -1.56 -2.88
N LEU A 16 -5.86 -1.04 -4.09
CA LEU A 16 -4.54 -0.85 -4.68
C LEU A 16 -4.01 0.54 -4.35
N ILE A 17 -2.81 0.59 -3.78
CA ILE A 17 -2.12 1.83 -3.43
C ILE A 17 -0.79 1.88 -4.16
N THR A 18 -0.60 2.94 -4.94
CA THR A 18 0.71 3.28 -5.54
C THR A 18 1.38 4.37 -4.69
N GLY A 19 2.71 4.42 -4.69
CA GLY A 19 3.45 5.44 -3.93
C GLY A 19 3.46 5.22 -2.42
N SER A 20 3.16 4.00 -1.96
CA SER A 20 3.10 3.64 -0.53
C SER A 20 4.43 3.83 0.21
N THR A 21 5.56 3.81 -0.49
CA THR A 21 6.90 4.08 0.06
C THR A 21 7.15 5.56 0.33
N GLY A 22 6.39 6.46 -0.31
CA GLY A 22 6.42 7.90 -0.10
C GLY A 22 5.95 8.29 1.30
N TYR A 23 6.24 9.53 1.70
CA TYR A 23 5.90 10.03 3.03
C TYR A 23 4.40 9.96 3.33
N LEU A 24 3.56 10.50 2.44
CA LEU A 24 2.10 10.43 2.59
C LEU A 24 1.56 9.01 2.44
N GLY A 25 2.10 8.25 1.49
CA GLY A 25 1.67 6.87 1.19
C GLY A 25 1.74 5.96 2.41
N LYS A 26 2.86 5.95 3.15
CA LYS A 26 2.98 5.08 4.34
C LYS A 26 2.06 5.49 5.48
N LEU A 27 1.83 6.79 5.65
CA LEU A 27 0.87 7.30 6.64
C LEU A 27 -0.56 6.92 6.27
N LEU A 28 -0.90 6.95 4.97
CA LEU A 28 -2.20 6.50 4.49
C LEU A 28 -2.41 5.00 4.77
N VAL A 29 -1.42 4.16 4.46
CA VAL A 29 -1.48 2.71 4.73
C VAL A 29 -1.70 2.46 6.23
N GLU A 30 -0.90 3.09 7.10
CA GLU A 30 -1.05 3.00 8.56
C GLU A 30 -2.46 3.43 9.00
N LYS A 31 -2.91 4.59 8.51
CA LYS A 31 -4.18 5.18 8.90
C LYS A 31 -5.36 4.29 8.53
N ILE A 32 -5.36 3.70 7.33
CA ILE A 32 -6.40 2.76 6.89
C ILE A 32 -6.40 1.54 7.81
N LEU A 33 -5.25 0.92 8.03
CA LEU A 33 -5.15 -0.27 8.88
C LEU A 33 -5.55 -0.02 10.34
N ARG A 34 -5.30 1.19 10.87
CA ARG A 34 -5.64 1.55 12.24
C ARG A 34 -7.10 1.94 12.42
N VAL A 35 -7.67 2.72 11.51
CA VAL A 35 -9.04 3.26 11.62
C VAL A 35 -10.07 2.29 11.03
N GLN A 36 -9.69 1.53 9.99
CA GLN A 36 -10.54 0.54 9.35
C GLN A 36 -9.86 -0.84 9.29
N PRO A 37 -9.68 -1.53 10.43
CA PRO A 37 -8.98 -2.81 10.48
C PRO A 37 -9.72 -3.95 9.76
N VAL A 38 -11.01 -3.78 9.43
CA VAL A 38 -11.77 -4.74 8.62
C VAL A 38 -11.66 -4.49 7.11
N VAL A 39 -10.75 -3.62 6.66
CA VAL A 39 -10.34 -3.62 5.25
C VAL A 39 -9.90 -5.04 4.85
N LYS A 40 -10.26 -5.47 3.64
CA LYS A 40 -10.00 -6.85 3.21
C LYS A 40 -8.52 -7.03 2.88
N LYS A 41 -8.01 -6.24 1.92
CA LYS A 41 -6.58 -6.24 1.56
C LYS A 41 -6.11 -4.89 1.04
N LEU A 42 -4.83 -4.60 1.28
CA LEU A 42 -4.06 -3.52 0.70
C LEU A 42 -2.99 -4.10 -0.23
N TYR A 43 -3.15 -3.88 -1.53
CA TYR A 43 -2.16 -4.17 -2.54
C TYR A 43 -1.24 -2.95 -2.67
N LEU A 44 0.05 -3.13 -2.36
CA LEU A 44 1.03 -2.03 -2.38
C LEU A 44 1.93 -2.20 -3.59
N LEU A 45 1.71 -1.41 -4.65
CA LEU A 45 2.58 -1.39 -5.81
C LEU A 45 3.85 -0.60 -5.48
N VAL A 46 4.99 -1.27 -5.55
CA VAL A 46 6.31 -0.68 -5.30
C VAL A 46 7.28 -1.07 -6.40
N ARG A 47 8.14 -0.11 -6.78
CA ARG A 47 9.20 -0.35 -7.76
C ARG A 47 10.21 -1.34 -7.18
N ALA A 48 10.30 -2.51 -7.78
CA ALA A 48 11.21 -3.58 -7.38
C ALA A 48 11.40 -4.56 -8.55
N PRO A 49 12.56 -5.24 -8.64
CA PRO A 49 12.82 -6.19 -9.72
C PRO A 49 11.97 -7.47 -9.61
N ASP A 50 11.59 -7.86 -8.40
CA ASP A 50 10.86 -9.10 -8.13
C ASP A 50 10.02 -8.99 -6.84
N ALA A 51 9.18 -10.00 -6.62
CA ALA A 51 8.27 -10.06 -5.48
C ALA A 51 8.99 -10.06 -4.13
N THR A 52 10.14 -10.74 -4.02
CA THR A 52 10.93 -10.78 -2.77
C THR A 52 11.49 -9.41 -2.42
N SER A 53 12.00 -8.69 -3.43
CA SER A 53 12.49 -7.33 -3.29
C SER A 53 11.35 -6.35 -2.95
N ALA A 54 10.16 -6.53 -3.54
CA ALA A 54 8.98 -5.75 -3.18
C ALA A 54 8.56 -5.97 -1.73
N GLU A 55 8.58 -7.21 -1.25
CA GLU A 55 8.29 -7.55 0.14
C GLU A 55 9.28 -6.89 1.10
N GLN A 56 10.59 -7.05 0.85
CA GLN A 56 11.62 -6.40 1.65
C GLN A 56 11.50 -4.87 1.65
N ARG A 57 11.19 -4.28 0.50
CA ARG A 57 10.98 -2.83 0.37
C ARG A 57 9.77 -2.36 1.19
N VAL A 58 8.64 -3.05 1.10
CA VAL A 58 7.44 -2.72 1.90
C VAL A 58 7.74 -2.88 3.39
N LEU A 59 8.42 -3.94 3.80
CA LEU A 59 8.79 -4.15 5.19
C LEU A 59 9.71 -3.05 5.73
N SER A 60 10.73 -2.66 4.97
CA SER A 60 11.75 -1.69 5.43
C SER A 60 11.32 -0.22 5.30
N GLU A 61 10.59 0.13 4.23
CA GLU A 61 10.24 1.53 3.90
C GLU A 61 8.84 1.95 4.39
N VAL A 62 7.96 0.98 4.65
CA VAL A 62 6.56 1.24 5.04
C VAL A 62 6.27 0.68 6.44
N ILE A 63 6.19 -0.65 6.58
CA ILE A 63 5.70 -1.33 7.80
C ILE A 63 6.68 -1.19 8.98
N GLY A 64 7.97 -1.18 8.69
CA GLY A 64 9.05 -1.05 9.68
C GLY A 64 9.24 0.37 10.21
N LYS A 65 8.49 1.37 9.70
CA LYS A 65 8.62 2.77 10.14
C LYS A 65 7.77 3.07 11.37
N ASP A 66 8.16 4.13 12.08
CA ASP A 66 7.55 4.56 13.34
C ASP A 66 6.03 4.77 13.33
N PRO A 67 5.38 5.20 12.23
CA PRO A 67 3.93 5.32 12.21
C PRO A 67 3.20 4.02 12.62
N PHE A 68 3.78 2.85 12.34
CA PHE A 68 3.20 1.55 12.68
C PHE A 68 3.39 1.15 14.16
N ASN A 69 4.07 1.95 14.99
CA ASN A 69 4.30 1.63 16.40
C ASN A 69 2.98 1.52 17.18
N LEU A 70 1.98 2.36 16.87
CA LEU A 70 0.65 2.25 17.49
C LEU A 70 -0.03 0.90 17.20
N LEU A 71 0.14 0.37 15.98
CA LEU A 71 -0.37 -0.95 15.62
C LEU A 71 0.44 -2.06 16.31
N ARG A 72 1.76 -1.91 16.43
CA ARG A 72 2.61 -2.85 17.18
C ARG A 72 2.23 -2.92 18.66
N GLU A 73 1.97 -1.78 19.30
CA GLU A 73 1.52 -1.71 20.69
C GLU A 73 0.13 -2.34 20.85
N LYS A 74 -0.80 -2.05 19.93
CA LYS A 74 -2.17 -2.58 19.97
C LYS A 74 -2.24 -4.11 19.82
N TYR A 75 -1.46 -4.69 18.91
CA TYR A 75 -1.56 -6.11 18.56
C TYR A 75 -0.44 -6.97 19.19
N GLY A 76 0.56 -6.36 19.83
CA GLY A 76 1.80 -7.03 20.20
C GLY A 76 2.61 -7.46 18.97
N ILE A 77 3.85 -7.92 19.17
CA ILE A 77 4.77 -8.25 18.06
C ILE A 77 4.19 -9.34 17.16
N THR A 78 3.80 -10.49 17.73
CA THR A 78 3.27 -11.62 16.95
C THR A 78 1.93 -11.28 16.28
N GLY A 79 1.02 -10.61 16.99
CA GLY A 79 -0.28 -10.22 16.44
C GLY A 79 -0.14 -9.20 15.32
N PHE A 80 0.77 -8.25 15.45
CA PHE A 80 1.09 -7.28 14.40
C PHE A 80 1.59 -7.97 13.13
N HIS A 81 2.55 -8.89 13.26
CA HIS A 81 3.07 -9.64 12.10
C HIS A 81 1.97 -10.41 11.37
N ASN A 82 1.10 -11.10 12.11
CA ASN A 82 -0.03 -11.84 11.53
C ASN A 82 -1.02 -10.90 10.84
N PHE A 83 -1.36 -9.78 11.48
CA PHE A 83 -2.27 -8.77 10.93
C PHE A 83 -1.72 -8.17 9.63
N ILE A 84 -0.44 -7.78 9.59
CA ILE A 84 0.17 -7.27 8.34
C ILE A 84 0.19 -8.35 7.26
N LYS A 85 0.56 -9.59 7.60
CA LYS A 85 0.57 -10.71 6.64
C LYS A 85 -0.81 -11.00 6.06
N GLU A 86 -1.87 -10.82 6.83
CA GLU A 86 -3.26 -10.96 6.37
C GLU A 86 -3.65 -9.81 5.44
N LYS A 87 -3.34 -8.57 5.84
CA LYS A 87 -3.89 -7.36 5.20
C LYS A 87 -3.06 -6.81 4.06
N VAL A 88 -1.75 -7.03 4.00
CA VAL A 88 -0.86 -6.33 3.07
C VAL A 88 -0.27 -7.30 2.06
N VAL A 89 -0.38 -6.96 0.78
CA VAL A 89 0.21 -7.70 -0.34
C VAL A 89 1.11 -6.78 -1.16
N PRO A 90 2.46 -6.91 -1.04
CA PRO A 90 3.40 -6.21 -1.91
C PRO A 90 3.25 -6.66 -3.37
N LEU A 91 3.34 -5.71 -4.30
CA LEU A 91 3.39 -5.97 -5.74
C LEU A 91 4.63 -5.28 -6.32
N ALA A 92 5.48 -6.06 -6.99
CA ALA A 92 6.61 -5.53 -7.75
C ALA A 92 6.10 -4.98 -9.07
N GLY A 93 6.30 -3.69 -9.32
CA GLY A 93 5.90 -3.06 -10.57
C GLY A 93 6.10 -1.55 -10.57
N ASP A 94 5.85 -0.93 -11.72
CA ASP A 94 5.99 0.51 -11.92
C ASP A 94 4.76 1.05 -12.67
N ILE A 95 4.29 2.23 -12.26
CA ILE A 95 3.13 2.88 -12.87
C ILE A 95 3.40 3.36 -14.30
N VAL A 96 4.67 3.53 -14.68
CA VAL A 96 5.06 3.95 -16.03
C VAL A 96 5.04 2.79 -17.03
N ASP A 97 5.09 1.56 -16.52
CA ASP A 97 5.10 0.36 -17.35
C ASP A 97 3.68 -0.04 -17.76
N GLY A 98 3.56 -0.60 -18.97
CA GLY A 98 2.32 -1.21 -19.43
C GLY A 98 1.84 -2.26 -18.41
N TYR A 99 0.55 -2.21 -18.08
CA TYR A 99 -0.06 -3.08 -17.07
C TYR A 99 0.65 -3.06 -15.70
N LEU A 100 1.21 -1.90 -15.32
CA LEU A 100 1.92 -1.68 -14.06
C LEU A 100 3.20 -2.52 -13.90
N GLY A 101 3.74 -3.06 -15.00
CA GLY A 101 4.87 -4.01 -14.96
C GLY A 101 4.48 -5.41 -14.46
N LEU A 102 3.18 -5.69 -14.36
CA LEU A 102 2.65 -6.96 -13.89
C LEU A 102 2.33 -7.90 -15.07
N HIS A 103 2.43 -9.21 -14.84
CA HIS A 103 1.98 -10.20 -15.80
C HIS A 103 0.46 -10.10 -16.06
N ASN A 104 0.02 -10.29 -17.30
CA ASN A 104 -1.40 -10.14 -17.70
C ASN A 104 -2.38 -10.95 -16.83
N SER A 105 -2.03 -12.19 -16.46
CA SER A 105 -2.88 -13.01 -15.58
C SER A 105 -3.06 -12.38 -14.21
N ARG A 106 -2.03 -11.71 -13.70
CA ARG A 106 -2.09 -11.01 -12.41
C ARG A 106 -2.93 -9.75 -12.51
N VAL A 107 -2.82 -9.01 -13.61
CA VAL A 107 -3.63 -7.82 -13.87
C VAL A 107 -5.12 -8.18 -13.97
N HIS A 108 -5.45 -9.25 -14.70
CA HIS A 108 -6.81 -9.75 -14.77
C HIS A 108 -7.37 -10.09 -13.39
N ALA A 109 -6.65 -10.90 -12.62
CA ALA A 109 -7.07 -11.28 -11.26
C ALA A 109 -7.25 -10.05 -10.36
N LEU A 110 -6.33 -9.08 -10.43
CA LEU A 110 -6.43 -7.84 -9.66
C LEU A 110 -7.61 -6.97 -10.12
N SER A 111 -7.94 -6.95 -11.41
CA SER A 111 -9.08 -6.17 -11.93
C SER A 111 -10.43 -6.70 -11.46
N GLU A 112 -10.53 -7.99 -11.14
CA GLU A 112 -11.73 -8.60 -10.57
C GLU A 112 -11.81 -8.42 -9.04
N GLU A 113 -10.67 -8.24 -8.37
CA GLU A 113 -10.59 -8.18 -6.91
C GLU A 113 -10.56 -6.75 -6.36
N ILE A 114 -9.92 -5.80 -7.04
CA ILE A 114 -9.72 -4.43 -6.54
C ILE A 114 -11.05 -3.65 -6.60
N ASP A 115 -11.45 -3.11 -5.46
CA ASP A 115 -12.58 -2.19 -5.36
C ASP A 115 -12.18 -0.71 -5.50
N VAL A 116 -10.99 -0.36 -5.02
CA VAL A 116 -10.53 1.03 -4.90
C VAL A 116 -9.08 1.16 -5.32
N ILE A 117 -8.77 2.18 -6.12
CA ILE A 117 -7.39 2.56 -6.47
C ILE A 117 -7.09 3.91 -5.84
N ILE A 118 -6.02 3.99 -5.05
CA ILE A 118 -5.48 5.23 -4.50
C ILE A 118 -4.11 5.46 -5.13
N ASN A 119 -4.05 6.43 -6.05
CA ASN A 119 -2.80 6.80 -6.70
C ASN A 119 -2.13 7.96 -5.96
N VAL A 120 -1.02 7.67 -5.27
CA VAL A 120 -0.19 8.69 -4.58
C VAL A 120 1.26 8.61 -5.07
N ALA A 121 1.51 7.85 -6.14
CA ALA A 121 2.83 7.77 -6.74
C ALA A 121 3.15 9.06 -7.50
N GLU A 122 4.29 9.64 -7.17
CA GLU A 122 4.80 10.84 -7.82
C GLU A 122 6.33 10.80 -7.82
N THR A 123 6.94 11.45 -8.79
CA THR A 123 8.38 11.72 -8.80
C THR A 123 8.60 13.08 -8.16
N THR A 124 9.00 13.10 -6.90
CA THR A 124 9.38 14.35 -6.22
C THR A 124 10.89 14.53 -6.33
N ASN A 125 11.34 15.17 -7.40
CA ASN A 125 12.74 15.56 -7.57
C ASN A 125 12.87 17.09 -7.51
N PHE A 126 13.30 17.62 -6.36
CA PHE A 126 13.49 19.06 -6.15
C PHE A 126 14.65 19.67 -6.94
N PHE A 127 15.45 18.84 -7.62
CA PHE A 127 16.60 19.26 -8.42
C PHE A 127 16.41 18.99 -9.92
N GLU A 128 15.22 18.55 -10.35
CA GLU A 128 14.94 18.36 -11.76
C GLU A 128 14.81 19.72 -12.45
N ARG A 129 15.69 19.97 -13.43
CA ARG A 129 15.58 21.16 -14.27
C ARG A 129 14.38 20.92 -15.19
N PHE A 130 13.37 21.78 -15.14
CA PHE A 130 12.28 21.75 -16.10
C PHE A 130 12.88 21.96 -17.49
N VAL A 131 12.89 20.91 -18.33
CA VAL A 131 13.29 21.02 -19.74
C VAL A 131 12.00 20.91 -20.56
N PRO A 132 11.56 21.99 -21.22
CA PRO A 132 10.31 22.03 -21.98
C PRO A 132 10.32 21.14 -23.23
#